data_AF-A0A351YCD3-F1
#
_entry.id   AF-A0A351YCD3-F1
#
_cell.length_a   1.000
_cell.length_b   1.000
_cell.length_c   1.000
_cell.angle_alpha   90.00
_cell.angle_beta   90.00
_cell.angle_gamma   90.00
#
_symmetry.space_group_name_H-M   'P 1'
#
loop_
_entity.id
_entity.type
_entity.pdbx_description
1 polymer ?
#
loop_
_entity_poly.entity_id
_entity_poly.type
_entity_poly.pdbx_seq_one_letter_code
_entity_poly.pdbx_strand_id
1 'polypeptide(L)'
;MEQRFCQSCGMPLTDENRGRNADGSSSEDYCVYCYRDGKFTQNFTMNQMVEFCLQYLDQMNAQTGWNLTPVQAKEQMLHHFPHLKRWKETDKRTLEEKAADLLAQCENVTVASVDDKGYPRPVQMSKIAAVGFSEVWMATSAASMKVNDFKQNDKAGLCYEHYGDGVALRGVVEVIADDEQRRKLWQDWFIHHFPGGPTDPDYVLLRFVGSEATFWINGEFAHSKL
;
A
#
# COMPACT_ATOMS: atom_id res chain seq x y z
N MET A 1 22.95 -7.53 -32.01
CA MET A 1 21.95 -6.53 -31.57
C MET A 1 22.26 -6.21 -30.12
N GLU A 2 22.26 -4.92 -29.77
CA GLU A 2 22.47 -4.48 -28.39
C GLU A 2 21.27 -4.89 -27.53
N GLN A 3 21.50 -5.64 -26.45
CA GLN A 3 20.43 -6.09 -25.56
C GLN A 3 19.78 -4.89 -24.89
N ARG A 4 18.47 -4.71 -25.10
CA ARG A 4 17.70 -3.63 -24.46
C ARG A 4 17.07 -4.12 -23.17
N PHE A 5 16.92 -3.20 -22.21
CA PHE A 5 16.35 -3.46 -20.90
C PHE A 5 15.25 -2.45 -20.60
N CYS A 6 14.23 -2.91 -19.88
CA CYS A 6 13.12 -2.10 -19.41
C CYS A 6 13.66 -0.97 -18.52
N GLN A 7 13.38 0.27 -18.92
CA GLN A 7 13.80 1.51 -18.26
C GLN A 7 12.99 1.82 -16.99
N SER A 8 12.38 0.80 -16.39
CA SER A 8 11.67 0.84 -15.10
C SER A 8 12.09 -0.30 -14.16
N CYS A 9 12.18 -1.55 -14.63
CA CYS A 9 12.49 -2.70 -13.77
C CYS A 9 13.79 -3.43 -14.14
N GLY A 10 14.51 -2.99 -15.17
CA GLY A 10 15.74 -3.64 -15.63
C GLY A 10 15.52 -4.98 -16.34
N MET A 11 14.28 -5.42 -16.59
CA MET A 11 14.00 -6.68 -17.29
C MET A 11 14.45 -6.62 -18.77
N PRO A 12 15.13 -7.64 -19.31
CA PRO A 12 15.46 -7.71 -20.74
C PRO A 12 14.21 -7.62 -21.62
N LEU A 13 14.24 -6.75 -22.64
CA LEU A 13 13.14 -6.58 -23.58
C LEU A 13 13.26 -7.55 -24.75
N THR A 14 12.14 -8.20 -25.09
CA THR A 14 11.92 -9.03 -26.27
C THR A 14 10.67 -8.54 -27.00
N ASP A 15 10.48 -8.90 -28.25
CA ASP A 15 9.29 -8.44 -29.01
C ASP A 15 7.96 -8.90 -28.39
N GLU A 16 8.00 -9.97 -27.58
CA GLU A 16 6.82 -10.55 -26.91
C GLU A 16 6.45 -9.82 -25.61
N ASN A 17 7.39 -9.11 -24.97
CA ASN A 17 7.20 -8.57 -23.63
C ASN A 17 7.15 -7.04 -23.57
N ARG A 18 7.10 -6.35 -24.71
CA ARG A 18 7.04 -4.89 -24.78
C ARG A 18 5.69 -4.36 -24.31
N GLY A 19 5.74 -3.24 -23.58
CA GLY A 19 4.56 -2.45 -23.22
C GLY A 19 3.96 -1.76 -24.44
N ARG A 20 2.81 -1.09 -24.24
CA ARG A 20 2.13 -0.34 -25.31
C ARG A 20 2.07 1.16 -24.99
N ASN A 21 2.35 1.98 -25.99
CA ASN A 21 2.15 3.41 -25.97
C ASN A 21 0.65 3.75 -26.13
N ALA A 22 0.28 5.00 -25.88
CA ALA A 22 -1.13 5.45 -25.96
C ALA A 22 -1.74 5.30 -27.36
N ASP A 23 -0.91 5.31 -28.41
CA ASP A 23 -1.31 5.11 -29.81
C ASP A 23 -1.39 3.62 -30.22
N GLY A 24 -1.15 2.70 -29.27
CA GLY A 24 -1.17 1.25 -29.48
C GLY A 24 0.14 0.65 -30.01
N SER A 25 1.14 1.48 -30.35
CA SER A 25 2.47 1.02 -30.76
C SER A 25 3.25 0.39 -29.60
N SER A 26 4.23 -0.47 -29.91
CA SER A 26 5.09 -1.09 -28.89
C SER A 26 6.06 -0.08 -28.29
N SER A 27 6.24 -0.14 -26.97
CA SER A 27 7.25 0.65 -26.27
C SER A 27 8.64 0.09 -26.54
N GLU A 28 9.58 0.98 -26.84
CA GLU A 28 11.01 0.66 -26.96
C GLU A 28 11.73 0.64 -25.59
N ASP A 29 11.11 1.25 -24.58
CA ASP A 29 11.73 1.51 -23.29
C ASP A 29 11.17 0.66 -22.16
N TYR A 30 9.91 0.21 -22.24
CA TYR A 30 9.24 -0.40 -21.11
C TYR A 30 8.60 -1.74 -21.47
N CYS A 31 8.60 -2.66 -20.52
CA CYS A 31 7.91 -3.94 -20.66
C CYS A 31 6.42 -3.83 -20.35
N VAL A 32 5.67 -4.85 -20.77
CA VAL A 32 4.21 -4.98 -20.61
C VAL A 32 3.79 -5.03 -19.14
N TYR A 33 4.67 -5.40 -18.23
CA TYR A 33 4.37 -5.42 -16.79
C TYR A 33 4.49 -4.04 -16.15
N CYS A 34 5.36 -3.18 -16.66
CA CYS A 34 5.56 -1.83 -16.14
C CYS A 34 4.70 -0.78 -16.85
N TYR A 35 4.39 -0.96 -18.13
CA TYR A 35 3.78 0.11 -18.95
C TYR A 35 2.75 -0.45 -19.93
N ARG A 36 1.53 0.08 -19.87
CA ARG A 36 0.40 -0.28 -20.75
C ARG A 36 -0.40 0.96 -21.11
N ASP A 37 -0.85 1.02 -22.36
CA ASP A 37 -1.74 2.07 -22.89
C ASP A 37 -1.28 3.50 -22.54
N GLY A 38 0.03 3.74 -22.66
CA GLY A 38 0.61 5.05 -22.41
C GLY A 38 0.87 5.39 -20.93
N LYS A 39 0.64 4.45 -20.00
CA LYS A 39 0.73 4.69 -18.56
C LYS A 39 1.51 3.60 -17.84
N PHE A 40 2.16 3.97 -16.73
CA PHE A 40 2.69 2.97 -15.82
C PHE A 40 1.55 2.21 -15.14
N THR A 41 1.70 0.90 -15.05
CA THR A 41 0.70 0.00 -14.45
C THR A 41 0.65 0.12 -12.93
N GLN A 42 1.74 0.60 -12.32
CA GLN A 42 1.90 0.72 -10.88
C GLN A 42 2.49 2.09 -10.53
N ASN A 43 1.89 2.76 -9.56
CA ASN A 43 2.38 4.02 -9.01
C ASN A 43 3.37 3.75 -7.86
N PHE A 44 4.48 3.10 -8.20
CA PHE A 44 5.52 2.71 -7.25
C PHE A 44 6.60 3.78 -7.10
N THR A 45 7.17 3.86 -5.90
CA THR A 45 8.52 4.37 -5.66
C THR A 45 9.57 3.40 -6.22
N MET A 46 10.83 3.82 -6.27
CA MET A 46 11.90 2.94 -6.74
C MET A 46 12.06 1.73 -5.81
N ASN A 47 12.02 1.95 -4.49
CA ASN A 47 12.11 0.87 -3.51
C ASN A 47 10.96 -0.15 -3.66
N GLN A 48 9.73 0.31 -3.88
CA GLN A 48 8.60 -0.58 -4.16
C GLN A 48 8.81 -1.40 -5.44
N MET A 49 9.39 -0.81 -6.48
CA MET A 49 9.73 -1.57 -7.69
C MET A 49 10.80 -2.63 -7.41
N VAL A 50 11.79 -2.34 -6.57
CA VAL A 50 12.81 -3.33 -6.17
C VAL A 50 12.15 -4.50 -5.44
N GLU A 51 11.35 -4.23 -4.41
CA GLU A 51 10.64 -5.26 -3.64
C GLU A 51 9.68 -6.07 -4.52
N PHE A 52 8.99 -5.42 -5.46
CA PHE A 52 8.15 -6.10 -6.44
C PHE A 52 8.98 -7.04 -7.33
N CYS A 53 10.13 -6.60 -7.84
CA CYS A 53 10.99 -7.44 -8.67
C CYS A 53 11.55 -8.64 -7.90
N LEU A 54 11.83 -8.49 -6.60
CA LEU A 54 12.35 -9.58 -5.75
C LEU A 54 11.37 -10.75 -5.61
N GLN A 55 10.06 -10.53 -5.76
CA GLN A 55 9.08 -11.63 -5.79
C GLN A 55 9.30 -12.60 -6.96
N TYR A 56 9.99 -12.17 -8.01
CA TYR A 56 10.29 -12.96 -9.20
C TYR A 56 11.76 -13.41 -9.25
N LEU A 57 12.51 -13.27 -8.15
CA LEU A 57 13.94 -13.61 -8.09
C LEU A 57 14.20 -15.08 -8.47
N ASP A 58 13.39 -16.01 -7.96
CA ASP A 58 13.56 -17.44 -8.26
C ASP A 58 13.38 -17.72 -9.75
N GLN A 59 12.39 -17.10 -10.39
CA GLN A 59 12.18 -17.19 -11.83
C GLN A 59 13.33 -16.56 -12.60
N MET A 60 13.83 -15.41 -12.16
CA MET A 60 14.97 -14.74 -12.79
C MET A 60 16.22 -15.62 -12.72
N ASN A 61 16.56 -16.15 -11.53
CA ASN A 61 17.68 -17.06 -11.33
C ASN A 61 17.58 -18.31 -12.23
N ALA A 62 16.38 -18.91 -12.33
CA ALA A 62 16.16 -20.07 -13.18
C ALA A 62 16.35 -19.77 -14.68
N GLN A 63 15.96 -18.57 -15.15
CA GLN A 63 16.07 -18.19 -16.56
C GLN A 63 17.49 -17.75 -16.94
N THR A 64 18.20 -17.05 -16.06
CA THR A 64 19.55 -16.54 -16.34
C THR A 64 20.66 -17.54 -15.98
N GLY A 65 20.34 -18.56 -15.19
CA GLY A 65 21.32 -19.45 -14.56
C GLY A 65 22.08 -18.79 -13.41
N TRP A 66 21.62 -17.64 -12.92
CA TRP A 66 22.17 -16.99 -11.73
C TRP A 66 21.73 -17.69 -10.45
N ASN A 67 22.44 -17.41 -9.37
CA ASN A 67 22.12 -17.88 -8.03
C ASN A 67 22.25 -16.74 -7.03
N LEU A 68 21.51 -15.65 -7.28
CA LEU A 68 21.52 -14.48 -6.42
C LEU A 68 20.62 -14.72 -5.20
N THR A 69 21.10 -14.32 -4.02
CA THR A 69 20.24 -14.19 -2.83
C THR A 69 19.35 -12.95 -2.94
N PRO A 70 18.24 -12.87 -2.19
CA PRO A 70 17.41 -11.66 -2.14
C PRO A 70 18.19 -10.38 -1.82
N VAL A 71 19.14 -10.47 -0.88
CA VAL A 71 19.99 -9.32 -0.49
C VAL A 71 20.88 -8.88 -1.66
N GLN A 72 21.56 -9.82 -2.32
CA GLN A 72 22.43 -9.51 -3.46
C GLN A 72 21.64 -8.93 -4.64
N ALA A 73 20.48 -9.49 -4.96
CA ALA A 73 19.60 -8.98 -6.00
C ALA A 73 19.10 -7.57 -5.68
N LYS A 74 18.70 -7.33 -4.42
CA LYS A 74 18.27 -6.02 -3.94
C LYS A 74 19.38 -4.98 -4.08
N GLU A 75 20.59 -5.28 -3.64
CA GLU A 75 21.75 -4.39 -3.77
C GLU A 75 22.05 -4.05 -5.23
N GLN A 76 22.02 -5.04 -6.12
CA GLN A 76 22.23 -4.83 -7.56
C GLN A 76 21.15 -3.93 -8.16
N MET A 77 19.88 -4.16 -7.82
CA MET A 77 18.77 -3.33 -8.31
C MET A 77 18.86 -1.91 -7.76
N LEU A 78 19.19 -1.72 -6.49
CA LEU A 78 19.39 -0.39 -5.89
C LEU A 78 20.57 0.37 -6.51
N HIS A 79 21.60 -0.34 -6.96
CA HIS A 79 22.70 0.26 -7.72
C HIS A 79 22.28 0.62 -9.16
N HIS A 80 21.49 -0.23 -9.81
CA HIS A 80 21.16 -0.08 -11.23
C HIS A 80 19.97 0.86 -11.51
N PHE A 81 18.89 0.75 -10.74
CA PHE A 81 17.62 1.43 -10.99
C PHE A 81 17.74 2.96 -11.08
N PRO A 82 18.57 3.66 -10.27
CA PRO A 82 18.76 5.12 -10.42
C PRO A 82 19.20 5.58 -11.81
N HIS A 83 19.76 4.69 -12.63
CA HIS A 83 20.20 4.99 -13.99
C HIS A 83 19.12 4.76 -15.06
N LEU A 84 17.99 4.15 -14.70
CA LEU A 84 16.88 3.90 -15.62
C LEU A 84 16.03 5.16 -15.82
N LYS A 85 15.48 5.36 -17.03
CA LYS A 85 14.72 6.58 -17.38
C LYS A 85 13.63 6.95 -16.37
N ARG A 86 12.90 5.96 -15.82
CA ARG A 86 11.82 6.22 -14.85
C ARG A 86 12.32 6.83 -13.54
N TRP A 87 13.48 6.39 -13.05
CA TRP A 87 13.97 6.73 -11.72
C TRP A 87 15.06 7.81 -11.72
N LYS A 88 15.60 8.12 -12.90
CA LYS A 88 16.56 9.20 -13.10
C LYS A 88 15.96 10.57 -12.79
N GLU A 89 14.66 10.74 -13.05
CA GLU A 89 13.93 11.94 -12.67
C GLU A 89 13.59 11.89 -11.18
N THR A 90 13.88 12.97 -10.46
CA THR A 90 13.54 13.08 -9.04
C THR A 90 12.03 13.09 -8.86
N ASP A 91 11.54 12.19 -8.00
CA ASP A 91 10.14 12.20 -7.56
C ASP A 91 9.85 13.46 -6.73
N LYS A 92 9.01 14.34 -7.28
CA LYS A 92 8.66 15.64 -6.69
C LYS A 92 7.54 15.57 -5.66
N ARG A 93 6.91 14.40 -5.48
CA ARG A 93 5.84 14.22 -4.50
C ARG A 93 6.37 14.42 -3.08
N THR A 94 5.56 15.02 -2.22
CA THR A 94 5.83 15.06 -0.78
C THR A 94 5.69 13.66 -0.16
N LEU A 95 6.14 13.48 1.08
CA LEU A 95 5.95 12.21 1.78
C LEU A 95 4.47 11.90 2.01
N GLU A 96 3.65 12.93 2.23
CA GLU A 96 2.20 12.84 2.39
C GLU A 96 1.52 12.37 1.09
N GLU A 97 1.91 12.91 -0.06
CA GLU A 97 1.40 12.47 -1.37
C GLU A 97 1.81 11.02 -1.65
N LYS A 98 3.07 10.65 -1.39
CA LYS A 98 3.55 9.27 -1.51
C LYS A 98 2.81 8.33 -0.55
N ALA A 99 2.54 8.75 0.67
CA ALA A 99 1.80 7.99 1.67
C ALA A 99 0.34 7.79 1.27
N ALA A 100 -0.30 8.78 0.65
CA ALA A 100 -1.66 8.66 0.13
C ALA A 100 -1.72 7.66 -1.03
N ASP A 101 -0.76 7.73 -1.96
CA ASP A 101 -0.60 6.76 -3.04
C ASP A 101 -0.32 5.34 -2.52
N LEU A 102 0.49 5.23 -1.45
CA LEU A 102 0.77 3.96 -0.77
C LEU A 102 -0.51 3.39 -0.16
N LEU A 103 -1.22 4.17 0.66
CA LEU A 103 -2.46 3.75 1.32
C LEU A 103 -3.53 3.36 0.30
N ALA A 104 -3.60 4.03 -0.85
CA ALA A 104 -4.55 3.69 -1.91
C ALA A 104 -4.37 2.24 -2.39
N GLN A 105 -3.13 1.72 -2.39
CA GLN A 105 -2.77 0.37 -2.81
C GLN A 105 -2.96 -0.69 -1.71
N CYS A 106 -3.14 -0.28 -0.45
CA CYS A 106 -3.37 -1.20 0.67
C CYS A 106 -4.85 -1.61 0.77
N GLU A 107 -5.17 -2.89 0.64
CA GLU A 107 -6.52 -3.41 0.96
C GLU A 107 -6.76 -3.50 2.47
N ASN A 108 -5.70 -3.74 3.24
CA ASN A 108 -5.74 -3.92 4.68
C ASN A 108 -4.78 -2.96 5.37
N VAL A 109 -5.13 -2.59 6.60
CA VAL A 109 -4.28 -1.83 7.53
C VAL A 109 -4.18 -2.59 8.85
N THR A 110 -3.17 -2.30 9.67
CA THR A 110 -3.12 -2.79 11.05
C THR A 110 -3.46 -1.66 11.98
N VAL A 111 -4.51 -1.82 12.79
CA VAL A 111 -4.91 -0.86 13.82
C VAL A 111 -4.69 -1.45 15.21
N ALA A 112 -4.16 -0.66 16.13
CA ALA A 112 -3.93 -1.04 17.51
C ALA A 112 -4.75 -0.14 18.44
N SER A 113 -5.55 -0.75 19.32
CA SER A 113 -6.01 -0.13 20.58
C SER A 113 -5.11 -0.50 21.72
N VAL A 114 -5.42 0.05 22.90
CA VAL A 114 -4.91 -0.39 24.18
C VAL A 114 -6.08 -0.89 25.02
N ASP A 115 -5.96 -2.09 25.59
CA ASP A 115 -6.99 -2.65 26.48
C ASP A 115 -6.95 -2.03 27.89
N ASP A 116 -7.88 -2.45 28.75
CA ASP A 116 -8.03 -1.98 30.14
C ASP A 116 -6.81 -2.30 31.03
N LYS A 117 -5.95 -3.23 30.61
CA LYS A 117 -4.71 -3.62 31.30
C LYS A 117 -3.48 -2.92 30.72
N GLY A 118 -3.66 -2.07 29.70
CA GLY A 118 -2.57 -1.33 29.07
C GLY A 118 -1.84 -2.10 27.96
N TYR A 119 -2.32 -3.27 27.54
CA TYR A 119 -1.69 -4.03 26.45
C TYR A 119 -2.16 -3.53 25.08
N PRO A 120 -1.24 -3.34 24.12
CA PRO A 120 -1.63 -3.02 22.76
C PRO A 120 -2.26 -4.23 22.07
N ARG A 121 -3.32 -4.01 21.29
CA ARG A 121 -4.02 -5.05 20.51
C ARG A 121 -3.96 -4.72 19.00
N PRO A 122 -2.82 -4.96 18.33
CA PRO A 122 -2.72 -4.79 16.89
C PRO A 122 -3.55 -5.86 16.17
N VAL A 123 -4.44 -5.44 15.28
CA VAL A 123 -5.28 -6.32 14.46
C VAL A 123 -5.31 -5.80 13.04
N GLN A 124 -5.12 -6.70 12.07
CA GLN A 124 -5.30 -6.38 10.67
C GLN A 124 -6.80 -6.25 10.34
N MET A 125 -7.18 -5.17 9.67
CA MET A 125 -8.55 -4.88 9.28
C MET A 125 -8.59 -4.38 7.83
N SER A 126 -9.66 -4.72 7.12
CA SER A 126 -9.87 -4.21 5.76
C SER A 126 -10.13 -2.71 5.78
N LYS A 127 -9.38 -1.99 4.94
CA LYS A 127 -9.58 -0.58 4.66
C LYS A 127 -10.76 -0.44 3.70
N ILE A 128 -11.86 0.14 4.16
CA ILE A 128 -13.06 0.31 3.32
C ILE A 128 -13.14 1.69 2.67
N ALA A 129 -12.51 2.70 3.28
CA ALA A 129 -12.31 4.02 2.68
C ALA A 129 -11.13 4.72 3.34
N ALA A 130 -10.61 5.76 2.69
CA ALA A 130 -9.61 6.65 3.24
C ALA A 130 -9.74 8.06 2.67
N VAL A 131 -9.30 9.06 3.43
CA VAL A 131 -9.13 10.45 2.96
C VAL A 131 -7.67 10.84 3.17
N GLY A 132 -6.97 11.13 2.07
CA GLY A 132 -5.53 11.34 2.07
C GLY A 132 -4.79 10.08 2.56
N PHE A 133 -3.85 10.27 3.49
CA PHE A 133 -3.01 9.20 4.02
C PHE A 133 -3.26 8.91 5.51
N SER A 134 -4.09 9.70 6.18
CA SER A 134 -4.19 9.74 7.65
C SER A 134 -5.60 9.57 8.21
N GLU A 135 -6.65 9.64 7.38
CA GLU A 135 -8.01 9.26 7.77
C GLU A 135 -8.38 7.92 7.13
N VAL A 136 -8.69 6.93 7.96
CA VAL A 136 -8.91 5.55 7.53
C VAL A 136 -10.20 5.00 8.13
N TRP A 137 -11.04 4.42 7.28
CA TRP A 137 -12.30 3.82 7.67
C TRP A 137 -12.20 2.30 7.60
N MET A 138 -12.72 1.65 8.64
CA MET A 138 -12.83 0.20 8.79
C MET A 138 -14.24 -0.15 9.30
N ALA A 139 -14.60 -1.42 9.23
CA ALA A 139 -15.84 -1.93 9.80
C ALA A 139 -15.56 -3.05 10.82
N THR A 140 -16.40 -3.16 11.84
CA THR A 140 -16.34 -4.25 12.81
C THR A 140 -17.69 -4.49 13.48
N SER A 141 -17.77 -5.53 14.31
CA SER A 141 -18.92 -5.83 15.16
C SER A 141 -19.02 -4.83 16.32
N ALA A 142 -20.23 -4.38 16.66
CA ALA A 142 -20.51 -3.51 17.80
C ALA A 142 -20.11 -4.14 19.13
N ALA A 143 -20.11 -5.47 19.20
CA ALA A 143 -19.67 -6.26 20.36
C ALA A 143 -18.18 -6.60 20.34
N SER A 144 -17.42 -6.16 19.33
CA SER A 144 -15.99 -6.50 19.21
C SER A 144 -15.17 -5.92 20.37
N MET A 145 -14.10 -6.63 20.73
CA MET A 145 -13.09 -6.10 21.66
C MET A 145 -12.56 -4.75 21.18
N LYS A 146 -12.45 -4.53 19.86
CA LYS A 146 -11.96 -3.27 19.32
C LYS A 146 -12.87 -2.10 19.71
N VAL A 147 -14.18 -2.27 19.61
CA VAL A 147 -15.16 -1.26 20.01
C VAL A 147 -15.14 -1.04 21.52
N ASN A 148 -15.02 -2.11 22.31
CA ASN A 148 -14.93 -2.00 23.77
C ASN A 148 -13.69 -1.22 24.22
N ASP A 149 -12.55 -1.46 23.58
CA ASP A 149 -11.32 -0.71 23.87
C ASP A 149 -11.50 0.76 23.50
N PHE A 150 -11.95 1.07 22.28
CA PHE A 150 -12.07 2.45 21.80
C PHE A 150 -13.13 3.28 22.51
N LYS A 151 -14.17 2.67 23.06
CA LYS A 151 -15.12 3.35 23.95
C LYS A 151 -14.50 3.78 25.28
N GLN A 152 -13.46 3.08 25.75
CA GLN A 152 -12.76 3.40 27.00
C GLN A 152 -11.53 4.29 26.77
N ASN A 153 -10.84 4.07 25.66
CA ASN A 153 -9.64 4.79 25.26
C ASN A 153 -9.59 4.86 23.73
N ASP A 154 -9.89 6.03 23.19
CA ASP A 154 -9.95 6.30 21.75
C ASP A 154 -8.57 6.34 21.08
N LYS A 155 -7.48 6.40 21.84
CA LYS A 155 -6.12 6.47 21.30
C LYS A 155 -5.77 5.21 20.54
N ALA A 156 -5.25 5.42 19.33
CA ALA A 156 -4.91 4.35 18.41
C ALA A 156 -3.55 4.56 17.74
N GLY A 157 -2.91 3.44 17.42
CA GLY A 157 -1.90 3.39 16.37
C GLY A 157 -2.49 2.75 15.12
N LEU A 158 -2.10 3.19 13.94
CA LEU A 158 -2.47 2.55 12.68
C LEU A 158 -1.27 2.53 11.75
N CYS A 159 -0.94 1.38 11.16
CA CYS A 159 0.09 1.31 10.14
C CYS A 159 -0.37 0.56 8.88
N TYR A 160 0.27 0.89 7.77
CA TYR A 160 0.10 0.24 6.49
C TYR A 160 1.44 0.18 5.77
N GLU A 161 1.59 -0.84 4.94
CA GLU A 161 2.80 -1.15 4.19
C GLU A 161 2.40 -1.70 2.83
N HIS A 162 3.21 -1.38 1.82
CA HIS A 162 3.09 -1.96 0.49
C HIS A 162 4.45 -1.94 -0.20
N TYR A 163 5.02 -3.13 -0.43
CA TYR A 163 6.32 -3.34 -1.08
C TYR A 163 7.47 -2.59 -0.41
N GLY A 164 7.64 -2.79 0.90
CA GLY A 164 8.74 -2.29 1.72
C GLY A 164 8.61 -0.83 2.17
N ASP A 165 7.76 -0.05 1.52
CA ASP A 165 7.39 1.30 1.96
C ASP A 165 6.22 1.21 2.95
N GLY A 166 6.29 1.98 4.03
CA GLY A 166 5.31 1.92 5.11
C GLY A 166 5.12 3.24 5.85
N VAL A 167 3.96 3.37 6.47
CA VAL A 167 3.59 4.51 7.30
C VAL A 167 3.00 4.00 8.60
N ALA A 168 3.44 4.59 9.71
CA ALA A 168 2.85 4.39 11.02
C ALA A 168 2.26 5.72 11.52
N LEU A 169 1.01 5.69 11.94
CA LEU A 169 0.23 6.82 12.41
C LEU A 169 -0.09 6.65 13.89
N ARG A 170 -0.16 7.77 14.60
CA ARG A 170 -0.85 7.87 15.88
C ARG A 170 -2.03 8.80 15.73
N GLY A 171 -3.12 8.49 16.42
CA GLY A 171 -4.35 9.25 16.32
C GLY A 171 -5.41 8.74 17.27
N VAL A 172 -6.67 8.98 16.90
CA VAL A 172 -7.84 8.52 17.63
C VAL A 172 -8.77 7.74 16.72
N VAL A 173 -9.61 6.89 17.31
CA VAL A 173 -10.67 6.16 16.61
C VAL A 173 -12.03 6.56 17.18
N GLU A 174 -12.91 6.99 16.29
CA GLU A 174 -14.33 7.20 16.58
C GLU A 174 -15.12 5.95 16.16
N VAL A 175 -15.99 5.46 17.07
CA VAL A 175 -16.95 4.39 16.74
C VAL A 175 -18.23 5.03 16.21
N ILE A 176 -18.52 4.79 14.93
CA ILE A 176 -19.65 5.39 14.23
C ILE A 176 -20.75 4.35 14.02
N ALA A 177 -21.91 4.62 14.62
CA ALA A 177 -23.14 3.83 14.48
C ALA A 177 -24.24 4.58 13.69
N ASP A 178 -23.89 5.69 13.05
CA ASP A 178 -24.78 6.48 12.22
C ASP A 178 -25.22 5.70 10.96
N ASP A 179 -26.53 5.66 10.72
CA ASP A 179 -27.12 4.89 9.62
C ASP A 179 -26.76 5.45 8.23
N GLU A 180 -26.59 6.77 8.10
CA GLU A 180 -26.23 7.40 6.83
C GLU A 180 -24.82 6.97 6.41
N GLN A 181 -23.84 7.11 7.31
CA GLN A 181 -22.46 6.68 7.05
C GLN A 181 -22.34 5.16 6.85
N ARG A 182 -23.02 4.37 7.69
CA ARG A 182 -23.04 2.90 7.57
C ARG A 182 -23.53 2.45 6.20
N ARG A 183 -24.63 3.03 5.70
CA ARG A 183 -25.16 2.75 4.36
C ARG A 183 -24.20 3.20 3.27
N LYS A 184 -23.62 4.39 3.40
CA LYS A 184 -22.68 4.96 2.42
C LYS A 184 -21.41 4.12 2.25
N LEU A 185 -20.89 3.56 3.33
CA LEU A 185 -19.64 2.80 3.35
C LEU A 185 -19.84 1.28 3.30
N TRP A 186 -21.08 0.81 3.14
CA TRP A 186 -21.39 -0.60 2.98
C TRP A 186 -20.66 -1.21 1.79
N GLN A 187 -20.08 -2.40 2.00
CA GLN A 187 -19.48 -3.22 0.96
C GLN A 187 -20.31 -4.50 0.81
N ASP A 188 -20.57 -4.95 -0.41
CA ASP A 188 -21.48 -6.10 -0.63
C ASP A 188 -21.06 -7.37 0.14
N TRP A 189 -19.75 -7.60 0.27
CA TRP A 189 -19.22 -8.76 1.00
C TRP A 189 -19.43 -8.70 2.52
N PHE A 190 -19.82 -7.55 3.08
CA PHE A 190 -20.20 -7.43 4.49
C PHE A 190 -21.44 -8.27 4.83
N ILE A 191 -22.28 -8.64 3.86
CA ILE A 191 -23.46 -9.48 4.10
C ILE A 191 -23.12 -10.81 4.77
N HIS A 192 -21.90 -11.32 4.57
CA HIS A 192 -21.43 -12.56 5.19
C HIS A 192 -21.11 -12.41 6.69
N HIS A 193 -20.93 -11.18 7.16
CA HIS A 193 -20.60 -10.84 8.54
C HIS A 193 -21.79 -10.20 9.27
N PHE A 194 -22.60 -9.44 8.53
CA PHE A 194 -23.75 -8.67 9.03
C PHE A 194 -25.00 -8.99 8.19
N PRO A 195 -25.71 -10.10 8.48
CA PRO A 195 -26.85 -10.56 7.67
C PRO A 195 -28.02 -9.57 7.63
N GLY A 196 -28.12 -8.63 8.58
CA GLY A 196 -29.08 -7.53 8.57
C GLY A 196 -28.75 -6.41 7.57
N GLY A 197 -27.67 -6.55 6.80
CA GLY A 197 -27.27 -5.61 5.76
C GLY A 197 -26.73 -4.29 6.32
N PRO A 198 -26.84 -3.18 5.57
CA PRO A 198 -26.26 -1.88 5.97
C PRO A 198 -26.92 -1.24 7.20
N THR A 199 -28.02 -1.82 7.69
CA THR A 199 -28.69 -1.42 8.93
C THR A 199 -28.51 -2.39 10.09
N ASP A 200 -27.75 -3.48 9.90
CA ASP A 200 -27.52 -4.46 10.95
C ASP A 200 -26.98 -3.76 12.21
N PRO A 201 -27.63 -3.89 13.39
CA PRO A 201 -27.20 -3.19 14.60
C PRO A 201 -25.80 -3.59 15.07
N ASP A 202 -25.28 -4.75 14.63
CA ASP A 202 -23.92 -5.16 14.95
C ASP A 202 -22.88 -4.59 13.98
N TYR A 203 -23.28 -4.07 12.82
CA TYR A 203 -22.36 -3.39 11.89
C TYR A 203 -22.05 -1.97 12.37
N VAL A 204 -20.82 -1.72 12.81
CA VAL A 204 -20.32 -0.37 13.12
C VAL A 204 -19.07 -0.04 12.33
N LEU A 205 -18.86 1.25 12.13
CA LEU A 205 -17.70 1.80 11.48
C LEU A 205 -16.68 2.25 12.53
N LEU A 206 -15.40 2.08 12.22
CA LEU A 206 -14.29 2.68 12.95
C LEU A 206 -13.67 3.75 12.04
N ARG A 207 -13.71 5.00 12.47
CA ARG A 207 -13.04 6.11 11.80
C ARG A 207 -11.76 6.46 12.55
N PHE A 208 -10.62 6.08 11.99
CA PHE A 208 -9.32 6.52 12.48
C PHE A 208 -8.99 7.91 11.91
N VAL A 209 -8.56 8.83 12.76
CA VAL A 209 -8.05 10.15 12.38
C VAL A 209 -6.64 10.33 12.97
N GLY A 210 -5.64 10.38 12.10
CA GLY A 210 -4.24 10.57 12.48
C GLY A 210 -3.95 11.99 12.94
N SER A 211 -3.09 12.12 13.95
CA SER A 211 -2.52 13.39 14.43
C SER A 211 -1.00 13.46 14.28
N GLU A 212 -0.35 12.31 14.10
CA GLU A 212 1.10 12.20 13.88
C GLU A 212 1.41 11.05 12.93
N ALA A 213 2.47 11.21 12.15
CA ALA A 213 2.92 10.24 11.16
C ALA A 213 4.42 9.98 11.27
N THR A 214 4.78 8.72 11.05
CA THR A 214 6.15 8.26 10.86
C THR A 214 6.21 7.56 9.52
N PHE A 215 7.00 8.11 8.61
CA PHE A 215 7.17 7.62 7.24
C PHE A 215 8.44 6.78 7.15
N TRP A 216 8.33 5.67 6.44
CA TRP A 216 9.45 4.91 5.88
C TRP A 216 9.15 4.67 4.40
N ILE A 217 9.54 5.62 3.55
CA ILE A 217 9.15 5.61 2.13
C ILE A 217 10.40 5.81 1.29
N ASN A 218 10.66 4.90 0.35
CA ASN A 218 11.78 4.96 -0.58
C ASN A 218 13.15 5.16 0.11
N GLY A 219 13.34 4.55 1.28
CA GLY A 219 14.56 4.68 2.09
C GLY A 219 14.67 5.95 2.93
N GLU A 220 13.65 6.82 2.92
CA GLU A 220 13.58 8.02 3.74
C GLU A 220 12.78 7.75 5.01
N PHE A 221 13.37 8.07 6.17
CA PHE A 221 12.70 8.04 7.47
C PHE A 221 12.39 9.46 7.94
N ALA A 222 11.13 9.76 8.21
CA ALA A 222 10.70 11.07 8.69
C ALA A 222 9.56 10.97 9.69
N HIS A 223 9.43 11.98 10.55
CA HIS A 223 8.33 12.12 11.49
C HIS A 223 7.65 13.48 11.30
N SER A 224 6.32 13.50 11.32
CA SER A 224 5.51 14.70 11.11
C SER A 224 4.33 14.75 12.07
N LYS A 225 3.95 15.97 12.44
CA LYS A 225 2.71 16.26 13.17
C LYS A 225 1.69 16.83 12.17
N LEU A 226 0.47 16.33 12.23
CA LEU A 226 -0.63 16.67 11.31
C LEU A 226 -1.46 17.86 11.80
#